data_AF-W6WN89-F1
#
_entry.id   AF-W6WN89-F1
#
_cell.length_a   1.000
_cell.length_b   1.000
_cell.length_c   1.000
_cell.angle_alpha   90.00
_cell.angle_beta   90.00
_cell.angle_gamma   90.00
#
_symmetry.space_group_name_H-M   'P 1'
#
loop_
_entity.id
_entity.type
_entity.pdbx_description
1 polymer ?
#
loop_
_entity_poly.entity_id
_entity_poly.type
_entity_poly.pdbx_seq_one_letter_code
_entity_poly.pdbx_strand_id
1 'polypeptide(L)'
;MARRSIRERLEQLEARRKALTARLDKQDRAADTRRKILLGALILHRLEHGRDEFSRTLSDWLRRELAGFLTRDGDKALFDDILKPAPPAGANTQDPP
;
A
#
# COMPACT_ATOMS: atom_id res chain seq x y z
N MET A 1 -52.48 12.99 -15.45
CA MET A 1 -52.02 12.63 -14.09
C MET A 1 -50.98 11.49 -14.09
N ALA A 2 -51.20 10.36 -14.78
CA ALA A 2 -50.29 9.19 -14.75
C ALA A 2 -48.84 9.44 -15.24
N ARG A 3 -48.62 10.28 -16.26
CA ARG A 3 -47.27 10.54 -16.81
C ARG A 3 -46.30 11.24 -15.85
N ARG A 4 -46.80 12.08 -14.92
CA ARG A 4 -45.94 12.74 -13.90
C ARG A 4 -45.42 11.74 -12.87
N SER A 5 -46.30 10.81 -12.44
CA SER A 5 -45.92 9.76 -11.48
C SER A 5 -44.86 8.78 -12.00
N ILE A 6 -44.78 8.57 -13.33
CA ILE A 6 -43.77 7.70 -13.92
C ILE A 6 -42.39 8.38 -13.91
N ARG A 7 -42.32 9.67 -14.23
CA ARG A 7 -41.06 10.43 -14.14
C ARG A 7 -40.55 10.51 -12.71
N GLU A 8 -41.42 10.83 -11.76
CA GLU A 8 -41.06 10.88 -10.33
C GLU A 8 -40.55 9.52 -9.82
N ARG A 9 -41.17 8.42 -10.25
CA ARG A 9 -40.68 7.06 -9.94
C ARG A 9 -39.34 6.77 -10.60
N LEU A 10 -39.11 7.23 -11.83
CA LEU A 10 -37.83 7.08 -12.52
C LEU A 10 -36.72 7.83 -11.77
N GLU A 11 -36.98 9.08 -11.39
CA GLU A 11 -36.05 9.90 -10.61
C GLU A 11 -35.74 9.29 -9.25
N GLN A 12 -36.75 8.74 -8.56
CA GLN A 12 -36.54 8.02 -7.30
C GLN A 12 -35.70 6.76 -7.46
N LEU A 13 -35.91 5.98 -8.53
CA LEU A 13 -35.12 4.79 -8.82
C LEU A 13 -33.68 5.15 -9.18
N GLU A 14 -33.46 6.20 -9.97
CA GLU A 14 -32.13 6.70 -10.30
C GLU A 14 -31.40 7.21 -9.06
N ALA A 15 -32.07 7.96 -8.18
CA ALA A 15 -31.49 8.42 -6.93
C ALA A 15 -31.09 7.26 -6.02
N ARG A 16 -31.94 6.23 -5.91
CA ARG A 16 -31.62 5.00 -5.15
C ARG A 16 -30.44 4.25 -5.75
N ARG A 17 -30.40 4.11 -7.09
CA ARG A 17 -29.28 3.47 -7.79
C ARG A 17 -27.97 4.23 -7.51
N LYS A 18 -27.96 5.55 -7.68
CA LYS A 18 -26.78 6.39 -7.40
C LYS A 18 -26.30 6.24 -5.96
N ALA A 19 -27.22 6.23 -4.99
CA ALA A 19 -26.88 6.03 -3.59
C ALA A 19 -26.28 4.64 -3.31
N LEU A 20 -26.80 3.59 -3.93
CA LEU A 20 -26.27 2.23 -3.80
C LEU A 20 -24.88 2.10 -4.45
N THR A 21 -24.69 2.64 -5.65
CA THR A 21 -23.37 2.66 -6.32
C THR A 21 -22.34 3.40 -5.49
N ALA A 22 -22.66 4.58 -4.98
CA ALA A 22 -21.74 5.35 -4.13
C ALA A 22 -21.36 4.61 -2.83
N ARG A 23 -22.28 3.81 -2.27
CA ARG A 23 -21.98 2.96 -1.11
C ARG A 23 -21.05 1.81 -1.47
N LEU A 24 -21.27 1.17 -2.62
CA LEU A 24 -20.42 0.09 -3.13
C LEU A 24 -18.99 0.61 -3.37
N ASP A 25 -18.86 1.73 -4.08
CA ASP A 25 -17.56 2.36 -4.35
C ASP A 25 -16.80 2.73 -3.07
N LYS A 26 -17.52 3.09 -2.01
CA LYS A 26 -16.92 3.37 -0.70
C LYS A 26 -16.42 2.10 -0.04
N GLN A 27 -17.20 1.01 -0.09
CA GLN A 27 -16.80 -0.29 0.44
C GLN A 27 -15.59 -0.84 -0.31
N ASP A 28 -15.57 -0.73 -1.64
CA ASP A 28 -14.47 -1.21 -2.47
C ASP A 28 -13.18 -0.46 -2.16
N ARG A 29 -13.23 0.88 -2.04
CA ARG A 29 -12.07 1.67 -1.61
C ARG A 29 -11.59 1.32 -0.22
N ALA A 30 -12.50 1.07 0.72
CA ALA A 30 -12.14 0.65 2.08
C ALA A 30 -11.49 -0.74 2.09
N ALA A 31 -12.03 -1.69 1.34
CA ALA A 31 -11.47 -3.03 1.19
C ALA A 31 -10.10 -3.00 0.51
N ASP A 32 -9.95 -2.22 -0.55
CA ASP A 32 -8.68 -2.05 -1.27
C ASP A 32 -7.61 -1.43 -0.36
N THR A 33 -7.95 -0.36 0.37
CA THR A 33 -7.05 0.26 1.35
C THR A 33 -6.63 -0.75 2.41
N ARG A 34 -7.58 -1.52 2.96
CA ARG A 34 -7.29 -2.54 3.97
C ARG A 34 -6.38 -3.64 3.42
N ARG A 35 -6.61 -4.10 2.19
CA ARG A 35 -5.77 -5.10 1.53
C ARG A 35 -4.34 -4.60 1.37
N LYS A 36 -4.16 -3.37 0.89
CA LYS A 36 -2.84 -2.74 0.71
C LYS A 36 -2.10 -2.60 2.03
N ILE A 37 -2.79 -2.15 3.08
CA ILE A 37 -2.20 -2.02 4.42
C ILE A 37 -1.77 -3.39 4.97
N LEU A 38 -2.64 -4.40 4.90
CA LEU A 38 -2.32 -5.74 5.43
C LEU A 38 -1.15 -6.39 4.68
N LEU A 39 -1.11 -6.25 3.36
CA LEU A 39 -0.01 -6.77 2.55
C LEU A 39 1.31 -6.06 2.90
N GLY A 40 1.28 -4.74 3.02
CA GLY A 40 2.45 -3.95 3.44
C GLY A 40 2.94 -4.35 4.83
N ALA A 41 2.04 -4.46 5.81
CA ALA A 41 2.37 -4.87 7.16
C ALA A 41 3.00 -6.27 7.22
N LEU A 42 2.50 -7.22 6.42
CA LEU A 42 3.09 -8.56 6.33
C LEU A 42 4.52 -8.53 5.79
N ILE A 43 4.76 -7.75 4.72
CA ILE A 43 6.09 -7.61 4.14
C ILE A 43 7.04 -6.97 5.14
N LEU A 44 6.64 -5.88 5.79
CA LEU A 44 7.44 -5.20 6.82
C LEU A 44 7.81 -6.16 7.97
N HIS A 45 6.82 -6.87 8.51
CA HIS A 45 7.05 -7.89 9.54
C HIS A 45 8.03 -8.98 9.08
N ARG A 46 7.97 -9.37 7.80
CA ARG A 46 8.89 -10.36 7.22
C ARG A 46 10.31 -9.82 7.07
N LEU A 47 10.47 -8.57 6.69
CA LEU A 47 11.78 -7.91 6.60
C LEU A 47 12.42 -7.75 7.99
N GLU A 48 11.62 -7.44 9.02
CA GLU A 48 12.10 -7.21 10.38
C GLU A 48 12.45 -8.52 11.12
N HIS A 49 11.62 -9.56 10.97
CA HIS A 49 11.77 -10.79 11.75
C HIS A 49 12.26 -12.00 10.96
N GLY A 50 12.25 -11.93 9.63
CA GLY A 50 12.67 -13.01 8.75
C GLY A 50 14.19 -13.14 8.69
N ARG A 51 14.72 -14.27 9.18
CA ARG A 51 16.17 -14.57 9.13
C ARG A 51 16.55 -15.59 8.06
N ASP A 52 15.57 -16.08 7.32
CA ASP A 52 15.73 -17.06 6.25
C ASP A 52 16.12 -16.41 4.92
N GLU A 53 16.68 -17.23 4.02
CA GLU A 53 17.15 -16.81 2.70
C GLU A 53 16.06 -16.07 1.91
N PHE A 54 14.81 -16.54 1.98
CA PHE A 54 13.69 -15.88 1.32
C PHE A 54 13.53 -14.41 1.77
N SER A 55 13.68 -14.12 3.05
CA SER A 55 13.54 -12.76 3.58
C SER A 55 14.67 -11.85 3.11
N ARG A 56 15.89 -12.39 2.96
CA ARG A 56 17.03 -11.68 2.36
C ARG A 56 16.79 -11.39 0.88
N THR A 57 16.41 -12.40 0.11
CA THR A 57 16.09 -12.25 -1.33
C THR A 57 14.94 -11.28 -1.56
N LEU A 58 13.91 -11.33 -0.71
CA LEU A 58 12.80 -10.39 -0.74
C LEU A 58 13.26 -8.95 -0.45
N SER A 59 14.15 -8.75 0.52
CA SER A 59 14.72 -7.43 0.83
C SER A 59 15.48 -6.86 -0.36
N ASP A 60 16.33 -7.67 -0.98
CA ASP A 60 17.14 -7.25 -2.13
C ASP A 60 16.28 -6.95 -3.35
N TRP A 61 15.26 -7.79 -3.60
CA TRP A 61 14.29 -7.55 -4.66
C TRP A 61 13.50 -6.25 -4.41
N LEU A 62 13.01 -6.04 -3.19
CA LEU A 62 12.22 -4.87 -2.84
C LEU A 62 13.02 -3.57 -2.99
N ARG A 63 14.31 -3.57 -2.62
CA ARG A 63 15.22 -2.43 -2.85
C ARG A 63 15.32 -2.05 -4.32
N ARG A 64 15.42 -3.04 -5.22
CA ARG A 64 15.52 -2.82 -6.67
C ARG A 64 14.19 -2.34 -7.25
N GLU A 65 13.09 -2.97 -6.86
CA GLU A 65 11.77 -2.65 -7.37
C GLU A 65 11.29 -1.28 -6.88
N LEU A 66 11.44 -0.98 -5.58
CA LEU A 66 11.05 0.32 -5.02
C LEU A 66 11.89 1.47 -5.60
N ALA A 67 13.18 1.27 -5.89
CA ALA A 67 13.99 2.29 -6.54
C ALA A 67 13.48 2.65 -7.95
N GLY A 68 12.90 1.69 -8.68
CA GLY A 68 12.27 1.93 -9.98
C GLY A 68 10.82 2.41 -9.89
N PHE A 69 10.08 1.98 -8.87
CA PHE A 69 8.66 2.30 -8.69
C PHE A 69 8.44 3.69 -8.06
N LEU A 70 9.27 4.07 -7.10
CA LEU A 70 9.17 5.35 -6.41
C LEU A 70 9.79 6.45 -7.27
N THR A 71 8.92 7.23 -7.93
CA THR A 71 9.35 8.33 -8.82
C THR A 71 9.56 9.64 -8.07
N ARG A 72 8.90 9.83 -6.92
CA ARG A 72 8.94 11.07 -6.13
C ARG A 72 9.90 10.94 -4.96
N ASP A 73 10.71 11.96 -4.74
CA ASP A 73 11.71 11.93 -3.66
C ASP A 73 11.07 11.92 -2.26
N GLY A 74 9.90 12.54 -2.10
CA GLY A 74 9.12 12.48 -0.85
C GLY A 74 8.66 11.05 -0.53
N ASP A 75 8.31 10.26 -1.54
CA ASP A 75 7.91 8.87 -1.33
C ASP A 75 9.13 8.00 -1.05
N LYS A 76 10.27 8.25 -1.73
CA LYS A 76 11.55 7.55 -1.46
C LYS A 76 12.00 7.72 -0.01
N ALA A 77 11.88 8.93 0.54
CA ALA A 77 12.27 9.22 1.92
C ALA A 77 11.50 8.39 2.96
N LEU A 78 10.27 7.96 2.65
CA LEU A 78 9.47 7.10 3.53
C LEU A 78 9.99 5.66 3.62
N PHE A 79 10.83 5.23 2.67
CA PHE A 79 11.38 3.87 2.59
C PHE A 79 12.90 3.85 2.77
N ASP A 80 13.50 4.93 3.29
CA ASP A 80 14.96 5.04 3.45
C ASP A 80 15.57 3.91 4.30
N ASP A 81 14.83 3.44 5.29
CA ASP A 81 15.17 2.29 6.15
C ASP A 81 15.25 0.97 5.38
N ILE A 82 14.39 0.79 4.38
CA ILE A 82 14.36 -0.37 3.50
C ILE A 82 15.30 -0.17 2.31
N LEU A 83 15.54 1.05 1.83
CA LEU A 83 16.35 1.34 0.64
C LEU A 83 17.84 1.42 0.93
N LYS A 84 18.25 1.89 2.13
CA LYS A 84 19.67 1.97 2.52
C LYS A 84 20.13 0.65 3.12
N PRO A 85 21.21 0.03 2.61
CA PRO A 85 21.70 -1.21 3.20
C PRO A 85 22.15 -0.91 4.63
N ALA A 86 21.79 -1.78 5.59
CA ALA A 86 22.30 -1.65 6.94
C ALA A 86 23.84 -1.67 6.88
N PRO A 87 24.53 -0.75 7.58
CA PRO A 87 25.98 -0.75 7.57
C PRO A 87 26.48 -2.12 8.05
N PRO A 88 27.52 -2.69 7.41
CA PRO A 88 28.07 -3.95 7.87
C PRO A 88 28.53 -3.78 9.32
N ALA A 89 27.90 -4.53 10.22
CA ALA A 89 28.32 -4.62 11.62
C ALA A 89 29.73 -5.23 11.64
N GLY A 90 30.76 -4.39 11.70
CA GLY A 90 32.15 -4.86 11.62
C GLY A 90 33.23 -3.80 11.45
N ALA A 91 32.93 -2.52 11.29
CA ALA A 91 33.96 -1.47 11.34
C ALA A 91 34.17 -0.99 12.79
N ASN A 92 34.51 -1.92 13.70
CA ASN A 92 35.07 -1.52 14.99
C ASN A 92 36.57 -1.33 14.78
N THR A 93 36.94 -0.06 14.65
CA THR A 93 38.28 0.50 14.73
C THR A 93 39.12 -0.25 15.76
N GLN A 94 40.13 -0.97 15.29
CA GLN A 94 41.24 -1.41 16.11
C GLN A 94 42.18 -0.20 16.23
N ASP A 95 42.21 0.42 17.41
CA ASP A 95 43.12 1.51 17.79
C ASP A 95 44.61 1.07 17.67
N PRO A 96 45.50 1.93 17.18
CA PRO A 96 46.96 1.79 17.30
C PRO A 96 47.54 2.76 18.35
N PRO A 97 48.86 2.78 18.62
CA PRO A 97 49.83 1.69 18.75
C PRO A 97 50.18 1.36 20.21
#